data_AF-A0A7J4IER8-F1
#
_entry.id   AF-A0A7J4IER8-F1
#
_cell.length_a   1.000
_cell.length_b   1.000
_cell.length_c   1.000
_cell.angle_alpha   90.00
_cell.angle_beta   90.00
_cell.angle_gamma   90.00
#
_symmetry.space_group_name_H-M   'P 1'
#
loop_
_entity.id
_entity.type
_entity.pdbx_description
1 polymer ?
#
loop_
_entity_poly.entity_id
_entity_poly.type
_entity_poly.pdbx_seq_one_letter_code
_entity_poly.pdbx_strand_id
1 'polypeptide(L)'
;MRSATTPPTGRRQWAGIGVGAVAIVAGFLASLLTFPRDPIPGLLAAMFAGGVVAGALSNSGARSGAVSGFLSGVFGFGVLALWLFARIFLEELSRAATGGNDFGAGLALIVLPFMGAAILVITLAGGALGGGLGRLLRPRAAKADL
;
A
#
# COMPACT_ATOMS: atom_id res chain seq x y z
N MET A 1 -18.62 -21.79 33.73
CA MET A 1 -17.94 -22.02 32.44
C MET A 1 -17.59 -20.64 31.85
N ARG A 2 -16.33 -20.19 31.97
CA ARG A 2 -15.89 -18.91 31.40
C ARG A 2 -15.50 -19.14 29.94
N SER A 3 -16.15 -18.42 29.04
CA SER A 3 -15.85 -18.42 27.61
C SER A 3 -14.38 -18.08 27.41
N ALA A 4 -13.67 -18.96 26.70
CA ALA A 4 -12.35 -18.66 26.19
C ALA A 4 -12.50 -17.48 25.23
N THR A 5 -12.07 -16.29 25.67
CA THR A 5 -11.95 -15.10 24.86
C THR A 5 -10.91 -15.40 23.78
N THR A 6 -11.37 -15.76 22.58
CA THR A 6 -10.54 -15.71 21.38
C THR A 6 -9.81 -14.37 21.35
N PRO A 7 -8.47 -14.35 21.25
CA PRO A 7 -7.72 -13.10 21.22
C PRO A 7 -8.19 -12.27 20.02
N PRO A 8 -8.22 -10.93 20.12
CA PRO A 8 -8.78 -10.09 19.08
C PRO A 8 -8.02 -10.30 17.77
N THR A 9 -8.68 -10.97 16.83
CA THR A 9 -8.20 -11.23 15.46
C THR A 9 -7.78 -9.94 14.75
N GLY A 10 -8.34 -8.80 15.17
CA GLY A 10 -8.00 -7.46 14.70
C GLY A 10 -6.54 -7.04 14.94
N ARG A 11 -5.90 -7.37 16.08
CA ARG A 11 -4.54 -6.87 16.38
C ARG A 11 -3.49 -7.35 15.36
N ARG A 12 -3.60 -8.61 14.91
CA ARG A 12 -2.70 -9.16 13.87
C ARG A 12 -2.97 -8.59 12.49
N GLN A 13 -4.23 -8.29 12.16
CA GLN A 13 -4.59 -7.64 10.90
C GLN A 13 -4.03 -6.22 10.81
N TRP A 14 -4.13 -5.44 11.89
CA TRP A 14 -3.54 -4.10 11.97
C TRP A 14 -2.01 -4.11 11.93
N ALA A 15 -1.37 -5.10 12.55
CA ALA A 15 0.07 -5.29 12.42
C ALA A 15 0.48 -5.58 10.96
N GLY A 16 -0.29 -6.39 10.24
CA GLY A 16 -0.07 -6.67 8.81
C GLY A 16 -0.17 -5.42 7.94
N ILE A 17 -1.22 -4.61 8.15
CA ILE A 17 -1.41 -3.34 7.44
C ILE A 17 -0.26 -2.37 7.75
N GLY A 18 0.17 -2.27 9.01
CA GLY A 18 1.28 -1.41 9.42
C GLY A 18 2.60 -1.81 8.78
N VAL A 19 2.93 -3.10 8.77
CA VAL A 19 4.16 -3.61 8.11
C VAL A 19 4.09 -3.39 6.59
N GLY A 20 2.93 -3.63 5.97
CA GLY A 20 2.70 -3.33 4.55
C GLY A 20 2.91 -1.85 4.23
N ALA A 21 2.38 -0.94 5.05
CA ALA A 21 2.58 0.50 4.90
C ALA A 21 4.06 0.90 5.02
N VAL A 22 4.79 0.33 5.99
CA VAL A 22 6.24 0.58 6.13
C VAL A 22 7.00 0.08 4.89
N ALA A 23 6.67 -1.10 4.38
CA ALA A 23 7.29 -1.64 3.16
C ALA A 23 7.03 -0.74 1.93
N ILE A 24 5.82 -0.20 1.82
CA ILE A 24 5.45 0.77 0.78
C ILE A 24 6.28 2.04 0.88
N VAL A 25 6.39 2.64 2.07
CA VAL A 25 7.14 3.88 2.29
C VAL A 25 8.63 3.67 2.03
N ALA A 26 9.20 2.59 2.57
CA ALA A 26 10.61 2.26 2.37
C ALA A 26 10.94 2.01 0.89
N GLY A 27 10.09 1.26 0.19
CA GLY A 27 10.24 0.99 -1.24
C GLY A 27 10.07 2.26 -2.09
N PHE A 28 9.15 3.15 -1.72
CA PHE A 28 8.99 4.43 -2.39
C PHE A 28 10.23 5.32 -2.22
N LEU A 29 10.74 5.45 -0.99
CA LEU A 29 11.98 6.17 -0.70
C LEU A 29 13.16 5.58 -1.47
N ALA A 30 13.30 4.26 -1.50
CA ALA A 30 14.33 3.58 -2.28
C ALA A 30 14.19 3.87 -3.79
N SER A 31 12.95 3.89 -4.31
CA SER A 31 12.67 4.23 -5.71
C SER A 31 13.07 5.66 -6.05
N LEU A 32 12.78 6.62 -5.15
CA LEU A 32 13.18 8.02 -5.33
C LEU A 32 14.71 8.20 -5.38
N LEU A 33 15.45 7.42 -4.58
CA LEU A 33 16.91 7.47 -4.56
C LEU A 33 17.54 6.77 -5.78
N THR A 34 16.91 5.68 -6.26
CA THR A 34 17.45 4.85 -7.35
C THR A 34 17.05 5.39 -8.73
N PHE A 35 15.83 5.90 -8.85
CA PHE A 35 15.24 6.40 -10.10
C PHE A 35 14.71 7.83 -9.90
N PRO A 36 15.60 8.83 -9.76
CA PRO A 36 15.21 10.20 -9.43
C PRO A 36 14.38 10.88 -10.53
N ARG A 37 14.44 10.38 -11.77
CA ARG A 37 13.65 10.88 -12.90
C ARG A 37 12.28 10.20 -13.02
N ASP A 38 12.21 8.89 -12.81
CA ASP A 38 10.99 8.10 -12.97
C ASP A 38 10.82 7.09 -11.82
N PRO A 39 10.34 7.52 -10.65
CA PRO A 39 10.16 6.64 -9.49
C PRO A 39 8.94 5.72 -9.61
N ILE A 40 8.13 5.87 -10.67
CA ILE A 40 6.85 5.19 -10.86
C ILE A 40 7.00 3.65 -10.87
N PRO A 41 7.91 3.03 -11.63
CA PRO A 41 8.01 1.57 -11.68
C PRO A 41 8.37 0.95 -10.31
N GLY A 42 9.32 1.56 -9.59
CA GLY A 42 9.70 1.11 -8.26
C GLY A 42 8.60 1.35 -7.21
N LEU A 43 7.83 2.43 -7.35
CA LEU A 43 6.64 2.67 -6.54
C LEU A 43 5.59 1.57 -6.76
N LEU A 44 5.29 1.21 -8.02
CA LEU A 44 4.31 0.16 -8.31
C LEU A 44 4.74 -1.19 -7.73
N ALA A 45 6.03 -1.53 -7.84
CA ALA A 45 6.59 -2.74 -7.23
C ALA A 45 6.48 -2.71 -5.70
N ALA A 46 6.79 -1.58 -5.06
CA ALA A 46 6.66 -1.40 -3.61
C ALA A 46 5.20 -1.50 -3.13
N MET A 47 4.26 -0.92 -3.87
CA MET A 47 2.83 -1.01 -3.61
C MET A 47 2.35 -2.46 -3.68
N PHE A 48 2.73 -3.18 -4.73
CA PHE A 48 2.39 -4.59 -4.87
C PHE A 48 2.98 -5.43 -3.73
N ALA A 49 4.28 -5.29 -3.45
CA ALA A 49 4.97 -6.02 -2.40
C ALA A 49 4.38 -5.72 -1.01
N GLY A 50 4.09 -4.45 -0.72
CA GLY A 50 3.43 -4.04 0.52
C GLY A 50 2.03 -4.62 0.67
N GLY A 51 1.26 -4.65 -0.43
CA GLY A 51 -0.02 -5.35 -0.49
C GLY A 51 0.10 -6.84 -0.17
N VAL A 52 1.07 -7.53 -0.79
CA VAL A 52 1.36 -8.96 -0.53
C VAL A 52 1.72 -9.21 0.94
N VAL A 53 2.59 -8.38 1.52
CA VAL A 53 2.99 -8.51 2.92
C VAL A 53 1.82 -8.28 3.87
N ALA A 54 1.02 -7.23 3.63
CA ALA A 54 -0.19 -6.96 4.41
C ALA A 54 -1.18 -8.14 4.31
N GLY A 55 -1.34 -8.69 3.11
CA GLY A 55 -2.20 -9.83 2.83
C GLY A 55 -1.76 -11.11 3.54
N ALA A 56 -0.46 -11.44 3.50
CA ALA A 56 0.09 -12.65 4.11
C ALA A 56 -0.02 -12.67 5.63
N LEU A 57 0.01 -11.48 6.25
CA LEU A 57 -0.14 -11.31 7.69
C LEU A 57 -1.61 -11.31 8.14
N SER A 58 -2.56 -11.20 7.21
CA SER A 58 -4.00 -11.31 7.50
C SER A 58 -4.42 -12.75 7.83
N ASN A 59 -5.39 -12.90 8.73
CA ASN A 59 -5.67 -14.19 9.39
C ASN A 59 -6.67 -15.11 8.67
N SER A 60 -7.17 -14.78 7.47
CA SER A 60 -8.40 -15.42 6.96
C SER A 60 -8.47 -15.66 5.45
N GLY A 61 -7.33 -15.80 4.77
CA GLY A 61 -7.27 -16.15 3.35
C GLY A 61 -7.48 -14.97 2.40
N ALA A 62 -7.61 -15.22 1.10
CA ALA A 62 -7.56 -14.22 0.03
C ALA A 62 -8.52 -13.03 0.22
N ARG A 63 -9.72 -13.24 0.77
CA ARG A 63 -10.69 -12.17 1.02
C ARG A 63 -10.23 -11.18 2.10
N SER A 64 -9.69 -11.66 3.21
CA SER A 64 -9.12 -10.80 4.26
C SER A 64 -7.77 -10.21 3.82
N GLY A 65 -7.03 -10.95 3.00
CA GLY A 65 -5.82 -10.48 2.34
C GLY A 65 -6.09 -9.29 1.42
N ALA A 66 -7.14 -9.37 0.59
CA ALA A 66 -7.52 -8.26 -0.29
C ALA A 66 -7.90 -7.00 0.50
N VAL A 67 -8.62 -7.12 1.61
CA VAL A 67 -8.98 -5.98 2.47
C VAL A 67 -7.75 -5.34 3.11
N SER A 68 -6.82 -6.15 3.64
CA SER A 68 -5.59 -5.64 4.23
C SER A 68 -4.65 -5.01 3.19
N GLY A 69 -4.55 -5.62 2.00
CA GLY A 69 -3.85 -5.04 0.85
C GLY A 69 -4.46 -3.70 0.42
N PHE A 70 -5.78 -3.64 0.25
CA PHE A 70 -6.51 -2.40 -0.06
C PHE A 70 -6.25 -1.30 0.97
N LEU A 71 -6.33 -1.61 2.27
CA LEU A 71 -6.06 -0.64 3.33
C LEU A 71 -4.60 -0.14 3.32
N SER A 72 -3.64 -1.03 3.03
CA SER A 72 -2.24 -0.60 2.83
C SER A 72 -2.09 0.27 1.58
N GLY A 73 -2.87 -0.02 0.53
CA GLY A 73 -2.92 0.76 -0.71
C GLY A 73 -3.53 2.14 -0.56
N VAL A 74 -4.56 2.29 0.27
CA VAL A 74 -5.10 3.62 0.65
C VAL A 74 -4.02 4.44 1.33
N PHE A 75 -3.24 3.82 2.23
CA PHE A 75 -2.12 4.50 2.88
C PHE A 75 -1.04 4.89 1.86
N GLY A 76 -0.66 3.96 0.98
CA GLY A 76 0.31 4.21 -0.08
C GLY A 76 -0.13 5.29 -1.08
N PHE A 77 -1.41 5.32 -1.43
CA PHE A 77 -2.00 6.38 -2.25
C PHE A 77 -1.97 7.73 -1.52
N GLY A 78 -2.26 7.77 -0.23
CA GLY A 78 -2.13 8.98 0.58
C GLY A 78 -0.70 9.53 0.60
N VAL A 79 0.30 8.66 0.72
CA VAL A 79 1.72 9.05 0.65
C VAL A 79 2.08 9.60 -0.73
N LEU A 80 1.64 8.95 -1.81
CA LEU A 80 1.86 9.44 -3.17
C LEU A 80 1.16 10.79 -3.41
N ALA A 81 -0.10 10.91 -2.99
CA ALA A 81 -0.88 12.13 -3.13
C ALA A 81 -0.24 13.28 -2.37
N LEU A 82 0.28 13.04 -1.16
CA LEU A 82 1.01 14.03 -0.40
C LEU A 82 2.32 14.43 -1.07
N TRP A 83 3.07 13.47 -1.62
CA TRP A 83 4.30 13.76 -2.36
C TRP A 83 4.05 14.57 -3.63
N LEU A 84 3.02 14.20 -4.41
CA LEU A 84 2.61 14.95 -5.61
C LEU A 84 2.11 16.34 -5.24
N PHE A 85 1.29 16.46 -4.19
CA PHE A 85 0.84 17.75 -3.69
C PHE A 85 2.02 18.63 -3.26
N ALA A 86 3.00 18.07 -2.54
CA ALA A 86 4.21 18.79 -2.18
C ALA A 86 5.02 19.24 -3.41
N ARG A 87 5.14 18.39 -4.43
CA ARG A 87 5.80 18.74 -5.70
C ARG A 87 5.11 19.89 -6.43
N ILE A 88 3.79 19.81 -6.56
CA ILE A 88 2.96 20.83 -7.20
C ILE A 88 3.03 22.13 -6.41
N PHE A 89 2.92 22.06 -5.09
CA PHE A 89 3.04 23.23 -4.21
C PHE A 89 4.42 23.89 -4.34
N LEU A 90 5.51 23.12 -4.40
CA LEU A 90 6.85 23.67 -4.66
C LEU A 90 6.96 24.31 -6.05
N GLU A 91 6.37 23.68 -7.08
CA GLU A 91 6.35 24.25 -8.43
C GLU A 91 5.54 25.55 -8.49
N GLU A 92 4.37 25.61 -7.86
CA GLU A 92 3.57 26.83 -7.74
C GLU A 92 4.28 27.91 -6.93
N LEU A 93 4.99 27.56 -5.86
CA LEU A 93 5.82 28.52 -5.12
C LEU A 93 6.94 29.09 -6.01
N SER A 94 7.59 28.24 -6.82
CA SER A 94 8.62 28.66 -7.77
C SER A 94 8.05 29.51 -8.92
N ARG A 95 6.83 29.19 -9.38
CA ARG A 95 6.13 29.93 -10.44
C ARG A 95 5.55 31.24 -9.96
N ALA A 96 5.11 31.34 -8.71
CA ALA A 96 4.72 32.61 -8.10
C ALA A 96 5.93 33.56 -8.03
N ALA A 97 7.15 33.03 -7.91
CA ALA A 97 8.38 33.81 -7.99
C ALA A 97 8.81 34.16 -9.43
N THR A 98 8.32 33.47 -10.47
CA THR A 98 8.75 33.66 -11.87
C THR A 98 7.63 33.99 -12.87
N GLY A 99 6.37 34.14 -12.44
CA GLY A 99 5.22 34.50 -13.29
C GLY A 99 4.72 33.43 -14.27
N GLY A 100 4.69 32.15 -13.89
CA GLY A 100 4.35 31.02 -14.80
C GLY A 100 2.91 30.47 -14.67
N ASN A 101 2.32 30.05 -15.80
CA ASN A 101 0.90 29.63 -15.96
C ASN A 101 0.51 28.27 -15.31
N ASP A 102 -0.76 28.14 -14.89
CA ASP A 102 -1.37 27.08 -14.06
C ASP A 102 -1.62 25.69 -14.71
N PHE A 103 -1.09 25.43 -15.91
CA PHE A 103 -1.43 24.22 -16.67
C PHE A 103 -1.05 22.88 -16.00
N GLY A 104 0.01 22.88 -15.18
CA GLY A 104 0.50 21.67 -14.48
C GLY A 104 -0.40 21.20 -13.34
N ALA A 105 -0.98 22.13 -12.58
CA ALA A 105 -1.85 21.83 -11.45
C ALA A 105 -3.18 21.19 -11.90
N GLY A 106 -3.74 21.65 -13.02
CA GLY A 106 -4.94 21.07 -13.62
C GLY A 106 -4.75 19.63 -14.13
N LEU A 107 -3.59 19.34 -14.74
CA LEU A 107 -3.24 17.98 -15.17
C LEU A 107 -3.06 17.04 -13.98
N ALA A 108 -2.43 17.51 -12.91
CA ALA A 108 -2.25 16.71 -11.70
C ALA A 108 -3.58 16.32 -11.05
N LEU A 109 -4.56 17.23 -11.00
CA LEU A 109 -5.92 16.95 -10.50
C LEU A 109 -6.64 15.85 -11.30
N ILE A 110 -6.37 15.74 -12.60
CA ILE A 110 -6.97 14.72 -13.47
C ILE A 110 -6.23 13.39 -13.34
N VAL A 111 -4.89 13.40 -13.29
CA VAL A 111 -4.06 12.17 -13.28
C VAL A 111 -4.08 11.48 -11.91
N LEU A 112 -4.18 12.23 -10.82
CA LEU A 112 -4.17 11.71 -9.45
C LEU A 112 -5.26 10.65 -9.17
N PRO A 113 -6.55 10.83 -9.54
CA PRO A 113 -7.58 9.82 -9.33
C PRO A 113 -7.34 8.54 -10.15
N PHE A 114 -6.84 8.64 -11.39
CA PHE A 114 -6.49 7.46 -12.20
C PHE A 114 -5.31 6.69 -11.59
N MET A 115 -4.27 7.39 -11.14
CA MET A 115 -3.15 6.75 -10.44
C MET A 115 -3.60 6.13 -9.11
N GLY A 116 -4.50 6.79 -8.38
CA GLY A 116 -5.08 6.25 -7.16
C GLY A 116 -5.83 4.95 -7.40
N ALA A 117 -6.69 4.92 -8.42
CA ALA A 117 -7.38 3.69 -8.82
C ALA A 117 -6.39 2.57 -9.17
N ALA A 118 -5.34 2.87 -9.94
CA ALA A 118 -4.32 1.88 -10.31
C ALA A 118 -3.58 1.32 -9.08
N ILE A 119 -3.21 2.17 -8.13
CA ILE A 119 -2.52 1.76 -6.90
C ILE A 119 -3.41 0.89 -6.03
N LEU A 120 -4.70 1.23 -5.92
CA LEU A 120 -5.66 0.44 -5.18
C LEU A 120 -5.86 -0.94 -5.81
N VAL A 121 -5.90 -1.04 -7.15
CA VAL A 121 -6.01 -2.33 -7.84
C VAL A 121 -4.76 -3.19 -7.62
N ILE A 122 -3.58 -2.60 -7.69
CA ILE A 122 -2.30 -3.32 -7.52
C ILE A 122 -2.14 -3.83 -6.09
N THR A 123 -2.42 -2.99 -5.10
CA THR A 123 -2.33 -3.36 -3.67
C THR A 123 -3.42 -4.35 -3.27
N LEU A 124 -4.63 -4.25 -3.84
CA LEU A 124 -5.68 -5.24 -3.69
C LEU A 124 -5.26 -6.61 -4.23
N ALA A 125 -4.72 -6.65 -5.46
CA ALA A 125 -4.24 -7.89 -6.08
C ALA A 125 -3.10 -8.51 -5.26
N GLY A 126 -2.13 -7.68 -4.83
CA GLY A 126 -1.07 -8.09 -3.93
C GLY A 126 -1.62 -8.67 -2.62
N GLY A 127 -2.57 -7.99 -1.98
CA GLY A 127 -3.24 -8.45 -0.77
C GLY A 127 -3.94 -9.78 -0.92
N ALA A 128 -4.69 -9.98 -2.00
CA ALA A 128 -5.37 -11.24 -2.28
C ALA A 128 -4.38 -12.40 -2.43
N LEU A 129 -3.29 -12.18 -3.18
CA LEU A 129 -2.20 -13.14 -3.36
C LEU A 129 -1.51 -13.46 -2.03
N GLY A 130 -1.15 -12.43 -1.26
CA GLY A 130 -0.55 -12.58 0.06
C GLY A 130 -1.43 -13.39 1.01
N GLY A 131 -2.72 -13.10 1.07
CA GLY A 131 -3.67 -13.85 1.90
C GLY A 131 -3.83 -15.32 1.46
N GLY A 132 -3.75 -15.60 0.16
CA GLY A 132 -3.70 -16.96 -0.38
C GLY A 132 -2.43 -17.71 0.03
N LEU A 133 -1.27 -17.09 -0.14
CA LEU A 133 0.05 -17.62 0.24
C LEU A 133 0.15 -17.87 1.75
N GLY A 134 -0.28 -16.92 2.57
CA GLY A 134 -0.27 -17.04 4.03
C GLY A 134 -1.14 -18.19 4.55
N ARG A 135 -2.20 -18.57 3.81
CA ARG A 135 -3.01 -19.74 4.12
C ARG A 135 -2.31 -21.06 3.76
N LEU A 136 -1.57 -21.10 2.65
CA LEU A 136 -0.83 -22.28 2.19
C LEU A 136 0.42 -22.55 3.03
N LEU A 137 1.11 -21.50 3.44
CA LEU A 137 2.38 -21.57 4.17
C LEU A 137 2.21 -21.73 5.69
N ARG A 138 0.99 -21.58 6.23
CA ARG A 138 0.75 -21.86 7.65
C ARG A 138 0.81 -23.37 7.87
N PRO A 139 1.72 -23.86 8.75
CA PRO A 139 1.77 -25.28 9.04
C PRO A 139 0.41 -25.74 9.55
N ARG A 140 -0.10 -26.84 8.97
CA ARG A 140 -1.21 -27.62 9.52
C ARG A 140 -0.75 -28.30 10.82
N ALA A 141 -0.41 -27.52 11.83
CA ALA A 141 -0.13 -28.03 13.17
C ALA A 141 -1.46 -28.36 13.86
N ALA A 142 -2.15 -29.42 13.41
CA ALA A 142 -3.28 -30.07 14.12
C ALA A 142 -3.86 -31.27 13.34
N LYS A 143 -3.02 -32.13 12.75
CA LYS A 143 -3.45 -33.47 12.28
C LYS A 143 -2.40 -34.55 12.56
N ALA A 144 -1.68 -34.43 13.68
CA ALA A 144 -0.65 -35.39 14.09
C ALA A 144 -0.84 -35.89 15.53
N ASP A 145 -2.04 -35.74 16.10
CA ASP A 145 -2.45 -36.44 17.32
C ASP A 145 -3.60 -37.39 16.94
N LEU A 146 -3.24 -38.49 16.27
CA LEU A 146 -4.03 -39.72 16.19
C LEU A 146 -3.26 -40.79 16.96
#